data_AF-A0AAU8JFP9-F1
#
_entry.id   AF-A0AAU8JFP9-F1
#
_cell.length_a   1.000
_cell.length_b   1.000
_cell.length_c   1.000
_cell.angle_alpha   90.00
_cell.angle_beta   90.00
_cell.angle_gamma   90.00
#
_symmetry.space_group_name_H-M   'P 1'
#
loop_
_entity.id
_entity.type
_entity.pdbx_description
1 polymer ?
#
loop_
_entity_poly.entity_id
_entity_poly.type
_entity_poly.pdbx_seq_one_letter_code
_entity_poly.pdbx_strand_id
1 'polypeptide(L)' 'MKIPADGMIPDSKITRYLLVQREQDDKSKFLAQAGFTQDNPEQLISALRQLADTAEAV' A
#
# COMPACT_ATOMS: atom_id res chain seq x y z
N MET A 1 13.61 11.78 -5.90
CA MET A 1 13.04 11.11 -7.08
C MET A 1 11.54 10.96 -6.88
N LYS A 2 10.67 11.55 -7.72
CA LYS A 2 9.23 11.31 -7.61
C LYS A 2 8.89 9.98 -8.26
N ILE A 3 8.03 9.18 -7.63
CA ILE A 3 7.51 7.97 -8.30
C ILE A 3 6.66 8.46 -9.49
N PRO A 4 6.87 7.93 -10.70
CA PRO A 4 6.05 8.30 -11.85
C PRO A 4 4.56 8.05 -11.55
N ALA A 5 3.69 8.99 -11.91
CA ALA A 5 2.26 8.88 -11.65
C ALA A 5 1.59 7.69 -12.37
N ASP A 6 2.25 7.19 -13.42
CA ASP A 6 1.92 6.00 -14.20
C ASP A 6 2.54 4.71 -13.62
N GLY A 7 3.24 4.79 -12.50
CA GLY A 7 3.77 3.63 -11.78
C GLY A 7 2.66 2.62 -11.48
N MET A 8 2.78 1.44 -12.08
CA MET A 8 1.80 0.36 -11.89
C MET A 8 1.90 -0.17 -10.46
N ILE A 9 0.82 -0.06 -9.69
CA ILE A 9 0.65 -0.74 -8.40
C ILE A 9 -0.17 -2.00 -8.67
N PRO A 10 0.43 -3.20 -8.68
CA PRO A 10 -0.32 -4.42 -8.97
C PRO A 10 -1.30 -4.75 -7.83
N ASP A 11 -2.55 -5.04 -8.15
CA ASP A 11 -3.57 -5.41 -7.16
C ASP A 11 -3.16 -6.63 -6.32
N SER A 12 -2.40 -7.54 -6.94
CA SER A 12 -1.86 -8.73 -6.26
C SER A 12 -0.88 -8.37 -5.14
N LYS A 13 -0.10 -7.29 -5.26
CA LYS A 13 0.80 -6.83 -4.19
C LYS A 13 0.02 -6.23 -3.02
N ILE A 14 -1.16 -5.69 -3.27
CA ILE A 14 -2.03 -5.15 -2.23
C ILE A 14 -2.76 -6.30 -1.53
N THR A 15 -3.59 -7.02 -2.29
CA THR A 15 -4.54 -8.02 -1.78
C THR A 15 -3.89 -9.34 -1.35
N ARG A 16 -2.75 -9.71 -1.94
CA ARG A 16 -2.07 -11.00 -1.68
C ARG A 16 -0.75 -10.88 -0.94
N TYR A 17 -0.34 -9.66 -0.56
CA TYR A 17 0.93 -9.46 0.13
C TYR A 17 0.85 -8.41 1.24
N LEU A 18 0.53 -7.15 0.93
CA LEU A 18 0.57 -6.08 1.93
C LEU A 18 -0.55 -6.19 2.98
N LEU A 19 -1.74 -6.60 2.56
CA LEU A 19 -2.92 -6.75 3.43
C LEU A 19 -3.11 -8.18 3.92
N VAL A 20 -2.18 -9.08 3.62
CA VAL A 20 -2.20 -10.47 4.09
C VAL A 20 -1.34 -10.58 5.33
N GLN A 21 -1.85 -11.22 6.37
CA GLN A 21 -1.06 -11.54 7.56
C GLN A 21 0.07 -12.50 7.22
N ARG A 22 1.28 -12.15 7.65
CA ARG A 22 2.48 -12.97 7.47
C ARG A 22 3.20 -13.13 8.80
N GLU A 23 3.99 -14.19 8.91
CA GLU A 23 4.77 -14.45 10.13
C GLU A 23 6.02 -13.56 10.24
N GLN A 24 6.56 -13.15 9.09
CA GLN A 24 7.76 -12.34 9.00
C GLN A 24 7.51 -11.09 8.15
N ASP A 25 8.06 -9.96 8.61
CA ASP A 25 7.91 -8.63 7.98
C ASP A 25 6.46 -8.25 7.67
N ASP A 26 5.56 -8.58 8.61
CA ASP A 26 4.14 -8.34 8.47
C ASP A 26 3.83 -6.85 8.45
N LYS A 27 3.48 -6.36 7.27
CA LYS A 27 3.00 -4.99 7.08
C LYS A 27 1.50 -4.87 7.31
N SER A 28 0.77 -5.99 7.31
CA SER A 28 -0.69 -5.99 7.41
C SER A 28 -1.18 -5.49 8.78
N LYS A 29 -0.52 -5.88 9.89
CA LYS A 29 -0.85 -5.38 11.24
C LYS A 29 -0.62 -3.88 11.38
N PHE A 30 0.46 -3.36 10.82
CA PHE A 30 0.72 -1.93 10.82
C PHE A 30 -0.33 -1.17 9.99
N LEU A 31 -0.62 -1.66 8.78
CA LEU A 31 -1.62 -1.08 7.89
C LEU A 31 -3.04 -1.15 8.48
N ALA A 32 -3.36 -2.21 9.21
CA ALA A 32 -4.63 -2.38 9.91
C ALA A 32 -4.83 -1.35 11.03
N GLN A 33 -3.76 -0.86 11.68
CA GLN A 33 -3.87 0.24 12.66
C GLN A 33 -4.36 1.54 12.03
N ALA A 34 -4.08 1.74 10.73
CA ALA A 34 -4.59 2.86 9.94
C ALA A 34 -5.96 2.56 9.28
N GLY A 35 -6.53 1.37 9.53
CA GLY A 35 -7.82 0.95 8.97
C GLY A 35 -7.75 0.29 7.59
N PHE A 36 -6.56 -0.01 7.06
CA PHE A 36 -6.43 -0.73 5.79
C PHE A 36 -6.45 -2.25 6.01
N THR A 37 -7.41 -2.94 5.41
CA THR A 37 -7.63 -4.39 5.44
C THR A 37 -7.94 -4.93 4.05
N GLN A 38 -8.06 -6.25 3.92
CA GLN A 38 -8.44 -6.88 2.66
C GLN A 38 -9.85 -6.51 2.17
N ASP A 39 -10.70 -5.94 3.03
CA ASP A 39 -12.05 -5.49 2.68
C ASP A 39 -12.05 -4.13 1.96
N ASN A 40 -11.01 -3.31 2.16
CA ASN A 40 -10.88 -1.98 1.57
C ASN A 40 -9.52 -1.75 0.87
N PRO A 41 -9.10 -2.66 -0.04
CA PRO A 41 -7.79 -2.58 -0.69
C PRO A 41 -7.62 -1.31 -1.54
N GLU A 42 -8.72 -0.80 -2.12
CA GLU A 42 -8.69 0.43 -2.92
C GLU A 42 -8.33 1.67 -2.09
N GLN A 43 -8.69 1.71 -0.80
CA GLN A 43 -8.32 2.82 0.08
C GLN A 43 -6.80 2.87 0.27
N LEU A 44 -6.15 1.72 0.38
CA LEU A 44 -4.69 1.65 0.46
C LEU A 44 -4.04 2.08 -0.87
N ILE A 45 -4.58 1.66 -2.01
CA ILE A 45 -4.06 2.07 -3.33
C ILE A 45 -4.14 3.58 -3.51
N SER A 46 -5.28 4.18 -3.14
CA SER A 46 -5.47 5.64 -3.20
C SER A 46 -4.47 6.37 -2.31
N ALA A 47 -4.33 5.93 -1.06
CA ALA A 47 -3.37 6.51 -0.12
C ALA A 47 -1.92 6.40 -0.62
N LEU A 48 -1.55 5.25 -1.20
CA LEU A 48 -0.21 5.06 -1.80
C LEU A 48 0.02 5.99 -2.99
N ARG A 49 -0.99 6.22 -3.85
CA ARG A 49 -0.88 7.18 -4.97
C ARG A 49 -0.76 8.62 -4.47
N GLN A 50 -1.55 9.01 -3.48
CA GLN A 50 -1.44 10.34 -2.86
C GLN A 50 -0.06 10.55 -2.21
N LEU A 51 0.45 9.51 -1.54
CA LEU A 51 1.78 9.56 -0.95
C LEU A 51 2.88 9.63 -2.02
N ALA A 52 2.76 8.86 -3.11
CA ALA A 52 3.71 8.87 -4.21
C ALA A 52 3.80 10.24 -4.92
N ASP A 53 2.69 10.98 -4.97
CA ASP A 53 2.63 12.33 -5.56
C ASP A 53 3.25 13.40 -4.64
N THR A 54 3.03 13.26 -3.33
CA THR A 54 3.45 14.23 -2.31
C THR A 54 4.86 14.00 -1.76
N ALA A 55 5.33 12.76 -1.70
CA ALA A 55 6.63 12.41 -1.15
C ALA A 55 7.74 12.53 -2.21
N GLU A 56 8.74 13.38 -1.93
CA GLU A 56 10.02 13.29 -2.63
C GLU A 56 10.81 12.08 -2.12
N ALA A 57 11.21 11.15 -3.00
CA ALA A 57 12.16 10.12 -2.58
C ALA A 57 13.51 10.78 -2.28
N VAL A 58 13.96 10.62 -1.03
CA VAL A 58 15.29 10.98 -0.50
C VAL A 58 16.33 9.96 -0.93
#